data_AF-A0A2E8H0M2-F1
#
_entry.id   AF-A0A2E8H0M2-F1
#
_cell.length_a   1.000
_cell.length_b   1.000
_cell.length_c   1.000
_cell.angle_alpha   90.00
_cell.angle_beta   90.00
_cell.angle_gamma   90.00
#
_symmetry.space_group_name_H-M   'P 1'
#
loop_
_entity.id
_entity.type
_entity.pdbx_description
1 polymer ?
#
loop_
_entity_poly.entity_id
_entity_poly.type
_entity_poly.pdbx_seq_one_letter_code
_entity_poly.pdbx_strand_id
1 'polypeptide(L)'
;MKSDTCVGRTSGKPLTEYDSESEAEEGAVHARERFGKQLVPYRCDTCERWHLSPANRQTPSTKCGQCTGADGRPKDTYRNESEAQRRADILRREQGADLRVYACEHGSGWHLTRGVSAGRRRGRP
;
A
#
# COMPACT_ATOMS: atom_id res chain seq x y z
N MET A 1 7.60 19.53 9.07
CA MET A 1 9.06 19.42 8.77
C MET A 1 9.26 18.33 7.70
N LYS A 2 10.44 18.13 7.10
CA LYS A 2 10.67 16.96 6.22
C LYS A 2 11.36 15.87 7.04
N SER A 3 10.88 14.64 6.95
CA SER A 3 11.40 13.51 7.72
C SER A 3 12.76 13.07 7.24
N ASP A 4 13.76 13.10 8.13
CA ASP A 4 15.05 12.43 7.92
C ASP A 4 14.92 10.91 7.95
N THR A 5 13.92 10.38 8.67
CA THR A 5 13.74 8.94 8.90
C THR A 5 12.84 8.29 7.86
N CYS A 6 11.80 8.99 7.40
CA CYS A 6 10.78 8.41 6.52
C CYS A 6 10.90 8.94 5.09
N VAL A 7 11.62 8.19 4.25
CA VAL A 7 11.71 8.43 2.81
C VAL A 7 10.70 7.59 2.02
N GLY A 8 10.00 8.24 1.08
CA GLY A 8 9.08 7.55 0.21
C GLY A 8 9.81 6.52 -0.65
N ARG A 9 9.59 5.22 -0.41
CA ARG A 9 10.30 4.11 -1.07
C ARG A 9 10.23 4.15 -2.61
N THR A 10 9.23 4.82 -3.18
CA THR A 10 9.04 4.99 -4.64
C THR A 10 9.59 6.32 -5.16
N SER A 11 9.57 7.38 -4.35
CA SER A 11 9.95 8.73 -4.78
C SER A 11 11.39 9.10 -4.41
N GLY A 12 12.00 8.38 -3.46
CA GLY A 12 13.30 8.72 -2.86
C GLY A 12 13.30 10.05 -2.09
N LYS A 13 12.12 10.69 -1.94
CA LYS A 13 11.99 11.99 -1.29
C LYS A 13 11.58 11.82 0.16
N PRO A 14 12.15 12.61 1.09
CA PRO A 14 11.72 12.63 2.47
C PRO A 14 10.24 13.02 2.55
N LEU A 15 9.46 12.22 3.28
CA LEU A 15 8.04 12.46 3.48
C LEU A 15 7.88 13.69 4.38
N THR A 16 6.86 14.49 4.10
CA THR A 16 6.46 15.53 5.06
C THR A 16 5.98 14.84 6.33
N GLU A 17 6.54 15.25 7.45
CA GLU A 17 6.13 14.81 8.78
C GLU A 17 5.50 15.98 9.53
N TYR A 18 4.47 15.65 10.28
CA TYR A 18 3.70 16.56 11.10
C TYR A 18 3.70 16.00 12.53
N ASP A 19 3.78 16.89 13.50
CA ASP A 19 3.86 16.53 14.91
C ASP A 19 2.46 16.24 15.48
N SER A 20 1.40 16.77 14.83
CA SER A 20 0.01 16.57 15.21
C SER A 20 -0.89 16.14 14.04
N GLU A 21 -2.02 15.52 14.37
CA GLU A 21 -3.05 15.13 13.40
C GLU A 21 -3.62 16.35 12.68
N SER A 22 -3.94 17.43 13.41
CA SER A 22 -4.49 18.66 12.83
C SER A 22 -3.55 19.30 11.80
N GLU A 23 -2.25 19.39 12.07
CA GLU A 23 -1.30 19.90 11.08
C GLU A 23 -1.24 19.01 9.83
N ALA A 24 -1.35 17.69 10.02
CA ALA A 24 -1.40 16.76 8.91
C ALA A 24 -2.69 16.94 8.09
N GLU A 25 -3.84 17.12 8.74
CA GLU A 25 -5.10 17.45 8.07
C GLU A 25 -5.01 18.74 7.25
N GLU A 26 -4.44 19.81 7.82
CA GLU A 26 -4.20 21.05 7.09
C GLU A 26 -3.29 20.84 5.87
N GLY A 27 -2.25 20.02 6.03
CA GLY A 27 -1.39 19.61 4.93
C GLY A 27 -2.11 18.82 3.83
N ALA A 28 -3.05 17.94 4.21
CA ALA A 28 -3.88 17.19 3.29
C ALA A 28 -4.84 18.11 2.52
N VAL A 29 -5.50 19.05 3.22
CA VAL A 29 -6.36 20.07 2.60
C VAL A 29 -5.56 20.92 1.63
N HIS A 30 -4.40 21.42 2.04
CA HIS A 30 -3.51 22.21 1.18
C HIS A 30 -3.09 21.44 -0.08
N ALA A 31 -2.73 20.16 0.06
CA ALA A 31 -2.36 19.32 -1.08
C ALA A 31 -3.53 19.05 -2.03
N ARG A 32 -4.74 18.91 -1.49
CA ARG A 32 -5.97 18.75 -2.27
C ARG A 32 -6.27 20.02 -3.07
N GLU A 33 -6.22 21.19 -2.43
CA GLU A 33 -6.52 22.46 -3.09
C GLU A 33 -5.46 22.83 -4.12
N ARG A 34 -4.17 22.63 -3.79
CA ARG A 34 -3.06 23.05 -4.64
C ARG A 34 -2.74 22.09 -5.78
N PHE A 35 -2.89 20.79 -5.56
CA PHE A 35 -2.47 19.76 -6.52
C PHE A 35 -3.59 18.83 -6.95
N GLY A 36 -4.81 18.99 -6.43
CA GLY A 36 -5.93 18.08 -6.69
C GLY A 36 -5.73 16.66 -6.12
N LYS A 37 -4.76 16.47 -5.22
CA LYS A 37 -4.42 15.15 -4.68
C LYS A 37 -5.14 14.92 -3.36
N GLN A 38 -6.00 13.90 -3.29
CA GLN A 38 -6.54 13.44 -2.01
C GLN A 38 -5.45 12.71 -1.24
N LEU A 39 -4.86 13.39 -0.26
CA LEU A 39 -3.98 12.81 0.74
C LEU A 39 -4.78 12.63 2.04
N VAL A 40 -4.42 11.62 2.82
CA VAL A 40 -5.02 11.30 4.11
C VAL A 40 -3.90 11.19 5.14
N PRO A 41 -4.05 11.84 6.31
CA PRO A 41 -3.10 11.72 7.40
C PRO A 41 -3.10 10.30 7.99
N TYR A 42 -1.92 9.80 8.34
CA TYR A 42 -1.76 8.56 9.08
C TYR A 42 -0.57 8.66 10.03
N ARG A 43 -0.71 8.09 11.22
CA ARG A 43 0.39 7.97 12.18
C ARG A 43 1.30 6.83 11.74
N CYS A 44 2.60 7.09 11.67
CA CYS A 44 3.57 6.05 11.32
C CYS A 44 4.07 5.32 12.57
N ASP A 45 4.03 3.99 12.55
CA ASP A 45 4.51 3.17 13.65
C ASP A 45 6.04 3.18 13.84
N THR A 46 6.80 3.71 12.85
CA THR A 46 8.27 3.72 12.88
C THR A 46 8.86 4.99 13.49
N CYS A 47 8.31 6.15 13.13
CA CYS A 47 8.78 7.46 13.62
C CYS A 47 7.80 8.12 14.58
N GLU A 48 6.63 7.50 14.80
CA GLU A 48 5.51 7.99 15.61
C GLU A 48 4.89 9.32 15.17
N ARG A 49 5.39 9.92 14.08
CA ARG A 49 4.89 11.16 13.50
C ARG A 49 3.79 10.93 12.47
N TRP A 50 3.08 12.00 12.15
CA TRP A 50 2.00 12.00 11.18
C TRP A 50 2.54 12.25 9.77
N HIS A 51 2.09 11.43 8.82
CA HIS A 51 2.45 11.53 7.42
C HIS A 51 1.21 11.57 6.53
N LEU A 52 1.40 12.04 5.31
CA LEU A 52 0.37 12.09 4.29
C LEU A 52 0.56 10.97 3.29
N SER A 53 -0.44 10.09 3.17
CA SER A 53 -0.49 9.08 2.12
C SER A 53 -1.65 9.39 1.18
N PRO A 54 -1.50 9.20 -0.14
CA PRO A 54 -2.62 9.25 -1.06
C PRO A 54 -3.79 8.36 -0.58
N ALA A 55 -5.01 8.88 -0.61
CA ALA A 55 -6.22 8.17 -0.17
C ALA A 55 -6.43 6.84 -0.90
N ASN A 56 -5.97 6.76 -2.16
CA ASN A 56 -5.99 5.52 -2.91
C ASN A 56 -5.05 4.46 -2.31
N ARG A 57 -3.91 4.86 -1.74
CA ARG A 57 -2.86 4.00 -1.20
C ARG A 57 -3.12 3.55 0.24
N GLN A 58 -4.09 4.15 0.92
CA GLN A 58 -4.68 3.67 2.16
C GLN A 58 -5.53 2.43 1.87
N THR A 59 -4.85 1.30 1.71
CA THR A 59 -5.48 -0.02 1.63
C THR A 59 -5.12 -0.77 2.90
N PRO A 60 -5.87 -0.56 4.01
CA PRO A 60 -5.59 -1.26 5.25
C PRO A 60 -5.66 -2.76 4.99
N SER A 61 -4.53 -3.43 5.17
CA SER A 61 -4.44 -4.87 5.05
C SER A 61 -3.97 -5.47 6.36
N THR A 62 -4.63 -6.53 6.79
CA THR A 62 -4.19 -7.35 7.91
C THR A 62 -3.31 -8.49 7.42
N LYS A 63 -2.46 -9.03 8.29
CA LYS A 63 -1.70 -10.24 7.95
C LYS A 63 -2.58 -11.46 8.15
N CYS A 64 -2.62 -12.34 7.16
CA CYS A 64 -3.29 -13.63 7.29
C CYS A 64 -2.47 -14.56 8.19
N GLY A 65 -3.10 -15.08 9.25
CA GLY A 65 -2.47 -16.06 10.14
C GLY A 65 -2.43 -17.50 9.58
N GLN A 66 -3.06 -17.76 8.43
CA GLN A 66 -3.19 -19.10 7.85
C GLN A 66 -2.50 -19.20 6.48
N CYS A 67 -2.64 -18.17 5.64
CA CYS A 67 -2.06 -18.16 4.32
C CYS A 67 -0.68 -17.47 4.31
N THR A 68 0.33 -18.19 3.84
CA THR A 68 1.69 -17.69 3.61
C THR A 68 1.99 -17.58 2.12
N GLY A 69 2.83 -16.61 1.76
CA GLY A 69 3.38 -16.44 0.42
C GLY A 69 4.49 -17.45 0.14
N ALA A 70 4.92 -17.50 -1.12
CA ALA A 70 6.04 -18.34 -1.55
C ALA A 70 7.38 -17.96 -0.89
N ASP A 71 7.46 -16.77 -0.31
CA ASP A 71 8.58 -16.24 0.46
C ASP A 71 8.49 -16.56 1.96
N GLY A 72 7.51 -17.37 2.38
CA GLY A 72 7.28 -17.75 3.78
C GLY A 72 6.68 -16.63 4.63
N ARG A 73 6.36 -15.46 4.05
CA ARG A 73 5.73 -14.35 4.78
C ARG A 73 4.21 -14.48 4.77
N PRO A 74 3.52 -14.11 5.86
CA PRO A 74 2.06 -14.10 5.88
C PRO A 74 1.52 -13.15 4.81
N LYS A 75 0.52 -13.62 4.05
CA LYS A 75 -0.10 -12.83 2.99
C LYS A 75 -0.87 -11.66 3.57
N ASP A 76 -0.89 -10.57 2.82
CA ASP A 76 -1.80 -9.47 3.10
C ASP A 76 -3.25 -9.92 2.80
N THR A 77 -4.14 -9.54 3.69
CA THR A 77 -5.57 -9.77 3.67
C THR A 77 -6.29 -8.44 3.67
N TYR A 78 -7.23 -8.29 2.75
CA TYR A 78 -8.13 -7.15 2.64
C TYR A 78 -9.52 -7.56 3.09
N ARG A 79 -10.30 -6.61 3.61
CA ARG A 79 -11.64 -6.88 4.15
C ARG A 79 -12.60 -7.33 3.06
N ASN A 80 -12.46 -6.81 1.85
CA ASN A 80 -13.33 -7.12 0.71
C ASN A 80 -12.55 -7.14 -0.62
N GLU A 81 -13.17 -7.69 -1.66
CA GLU A 81 -12.60 -7.80 -3.00
C GLU A 81 -12.23 -6.43 -3.59
N SER A 82 -13.09 -5.42 -3.40
CA SER A 82 -12.87 -4.08 -3.95
C SER A 82 -11.62 -3.41 -3.39
N GLU A 83 -11.32 -3.58 -2.10
CA GLU A 83 -10.10 -3.09 -1.47
C GLU A 83 -8.86 -3.82 -1.98
N ALA A 84 -8.93 -5.14 -2.10
CA ALA A 84 -7.85 -5.92 -2.70
C ALA A 84 -7.62 -5.50 -4.15
N GLN A 85 -8.68 -5.33 -4.95
CA GLN A 85 -8.58 -4.93 -6.36
C GLN A 85 -7.99 -3.53 -6.50
N ARG A 86 -8.43 -2.57 -5.68
CA ARG A 86 -7.83 -1.23 -5.62
C ARG A 86 -6.33 -1.32 -5.35
N ARG A 87 -5.90 -2.18 -4.42
CA ARG A 87 -4.49 -2.38 -4.12
C ARG A 87 -3.74 -3.03 -5.30
N ALA A 88 -4.33 -4.02 -5.94
CA ALA A 88 -3.78 -4.65 -7.14
C ALA A 88 -3.56 -3.62 -8.26
N ASP A 89 -4.54 -2.75 -8.51
CA ASP A 89 -4.46 -1.71 -9.54
C ASP A 89 -3.38 -0.67 -9.25
N ILE A 90 -3.21 -0.29 -7.98
CA ILE A 90 -2.15 0.63 -7.55
C ILE A 90 -0.78 -0.02 -7.76
N LEU A 91 -0.60 -1.26 -7.33
CA LEU A 91 0.65 -2.00 -7.51
C LEU A 91 0.96 -2.24 -9.00
N ARG A 92 -0.07 -2.45 -9.83
CA ARG A 92 0.06 -2.53 -11.28
C ARG A 92 0.52 -1.21 -11.89
N ARG A 93 -0.06 -0.07 -11.49
CA ARG A 93 0.33 1.26 -11.98
C ARG A 93 1.71 1.71 -11.48
N GLU A 94 2.04 1.42 -10.22
CA GLU A 94 3.28 1.88 -9.59
C GLU A 94 4.48 0.98 -9.89
N GLN A 95 4.28 -0.34 -9.92
CA GLN A 95 5.37 -1.33 -10.01
C GLN A 95 5.27 -2.22 -11.26
N GLY A 96 4.23 -2.05 -12.08
CA GLY A 96 3.96 -2.97 -13.19
C GLY A 96 3.58 -4.38 -12.72
N ALA A 97 3.21 -4.55 -11.45
CA ALA A 97 2.90 -5.85 -10.88
C ALA A 97 1.49 -6.30 -11.29
N ASP A 98 1.40 -7.35 -12.11
CA ASP A 98 0.12 -7.99 -12.41
C ASP A 98 -0.28 -8.88 -11.23
N LEU A 99 -1.22 -8.40 -10.43
CA LEU A 99 -1.75 -9.10 -9.25
C LEU A 99 -3.22 -9.44 -9.48
N ARG A 100 -3.60 -10.65 -9.09
CA ARG A 100 -4.98 -11.13 -9.05
C ARG A 100 -5.48 -11.17 -7.62
N VAL A 101 -6.74 -10.82 -7.47
CA VAL A 101 -7.48 -10.87 -6.21
C VAL A 101 -8.19 -12.21 -6.10
N TYR A 102 -8.17 -12.84 -4.93
CA TYR A 102 -8.91 -14.06 -4.66
C TYR A 102 -9.34 -14.15 -3.20
N ALA A 103 -10.46 -14.82 -2.94
CA ALA A 103 -10.95 -15.02 -1.58
C ALA A 103 -10.05 -16.00 -0.81
N CYS A 104 -9.85 -15.73 0.48
CA CYS A 104 -9.15 -16.62 1.40
C CYS A 104 -9.98 -17.88 1.63
N GLU A 105 -9.37 -19.05 1.46
CA GLU A 105 -10.01 -20.35 1.71
C GLU A 105 -10.40 -20.56 3.18
N HIS A 106 -9.71 -19.87 4.10
CA HIS A 106 -10.00 -19.90 5.54
C HIS A 106 -10.97 -18.80 5.98
N GLY A 107 -11.60 -18.07 5.04
CA GLY A 107 -12.54 -17.00 5.35
C GLY A 107 -11.89 -15.75 5.99
N SER A 108 -10.56 -15.61 5.92
CA SER A 108 -9.89 -14.45 6.51
C SER A 108 -10.09 -13.15 5.73
N GLY A 109 -10.69 -13.18 4.53
CA GLY A 109 -10.89 -12.01 3.67
C GLY A 109 -10.38 -12.26 2.26
N TRP A 110 -9.76 -11.26 1.64
CA TRP A 110 -9.30 -11.30 0.25
C TRP A 110 -7.78 -11.13 0.15
N HIS A 111 -7.14 -11.90 -0.72
CA HIS A 111 -5.70 -11.91 -0.91
C HIS A 111 -5.28 -11.43 -2.28
N LEU A 112 -4.03 -11.01 -2.38
CA LEU A 112 -3.34 -10.76 -3.64
C LEU A 112 -2.39 -11.90 -3.96
N THR A 113 -2.47 -12.39 -5.19
CA THR A 113 -1.48 -13.30 -5.77
C THR A 113 -0.92 -12.71 -7.05
N ARG A 114 0.29 -13.08 -7.45
CA ARG A 114 0.81 -12.67 -8.77
C ARG A 114 -0.03 -13.36 -9.83
N GLY A 115 -0.62 -12.57 -10.73
CA GLY A 115 -1.21 -13.10 -11.93
C GLY A 115 -0.12 -13.86 -12.67
N VAL A 116 -0.36 -15.13 -12.97
CA VAL A 116 0.47 -15.88 -13.90
C VAL A 116 0.31 -15.21 -15.26
N SER A 117 1.06 -14.15 -15.52
CA SER A 117 1.37 -13.74 -16.88
C SER A 117 2.19 -14.90 -17.43
N ALA A 118 1.57 -15.72 -18.28
CA ALA A 118 2.26 -16.71 -19.07
C ALA A 118 3.44 -16.02 -19.79
N GLY A 119 4.68 -16.33 -19.41
CA GLY A 119 5.85 -15.84 -20.15
C GLY A 119 7.13 -15.64 -19.34
N ARG A 120 7.78 -16.73 -18.93
CA ARG A 120 9.16 -17.04 -19.34
C ARG A 120 9.44 -18.51 -19.04
N ARG A 121 9.17 -19.34 -20.04
CA ARG A 121 9.97 -20.56 -20.25
C ARG A 121 11.43 -20.10 -20.33
N ARG A 122 12.23 -20.40 -19.32
CA ARG A 122 13.68 -20.61 -19.46
C ARG A 122 13.83 -22.10 -19.16
N GLY A 123 14.02 -22.93 -20.16
CA GLY A 123 15.29 -22.97 -20.88
C GLY A 123 16.16 -23.98 -20.14
N ARG A 124 15.97 -25.24 -20.51
CA ARG A 124 16.72 -26.43 -20.14
C ARG A 124 18.23 -26.24 -20.36
N PRO A 125 19.08 -26.87 -19.53
CA PRO A 125 20.18 -27.70 -20.05
C PRO A 125 19.85 -29.19 -19.92
#